data_AF-A0A6L4Z7B5-F1
#
_entry.id   AF-A0A6L4Z7B5-F1
#
_cell.length_a   1.000
_cell.length_b   1.000
_cell.length_c   1.000
_cell.angle_alpha   90.00
_cell.angle_beta   90.00
_cell.angle_gamma   90.00
#
_symmetry.space_group_name_H-M   'P 1'
#
loop_
_entity.id
_entity.type
_entity.pdbx_description
1 polymer ?
#
loop_
_entity_poly.entity_id
_entity_poly.type
_entity_poly.pdbx_seq_one_letter_code
_entity_poly.pdbx_strand_id
1 'polypeptide(L)'
;MLHRLKVSINYGNIPGCTYTNPEISSVGLTEAKAKEAGYEIKVGKFPYSASGKANAAGHKDGFVKLIFDAKYGELLGAHMIGSNVTEMIAEMVVAKKLEITGHELLKTIHPHPTMSEAIMEAAAAAYDEVIHI
;
A
#
# COMPACT_ATOMS: atom_id res chain seq x y z
N MET A 1 33.15 -18.28 8.98
CA MET A 1 33.16 -17.05 9.81
C MET A 1 31.90 -16.26 9.46
N LEU A 2 30.79 -16.48 10.17
CA LEU A 2 29.53 -15.76 9.92
C LEU A 2 29.65 -14.36 10.53
N HIS A 3 29.91 -13.35 9.70
CA HIS A 3 29.70 -11.96 10.08
C HIS A 3 28.20 -11.80 10.38
N ARG A 4 27.83 -11.69 11.66
CA ARG A 4 26.48 -11.25 12.05
C ARG A 4 26.33 -9.82 11.54
N LEU A 5 25.61 -9.63 10.43
CA LEU A 5 25.17 -8.31 10.00
C LEU A 5 24.39 -7.69 11.17
N LYS A 6 24.90 -6.59 11.74
CA LYS A 6 24.12 -5.76 12.65
C LYS A 6 23.05 -5.08 11.81
N VAL A 7 21.87 -5.68 11.75
CA VAL A 7 20.69 -5.07 11.12
C VAL A 7 20.08 -4.11 12.13
N SER A 8 20.10 -2.81 11.83
CA SER A 8 19.33 -1.82 12.58
C SER A 8 17.85 -1.93 12.22
N ILE A 9 16.98 -1.80 13.22
CA ILE A 9 15.53 -1.79 13.01
C ILE A 9 15.14 -0.43 12.43
N ASN A 10 14.46 -0.44 11.28
CA ASN A 10 13.81 0.76 10.75
C ASN A 10 12.41 0.87 11.36
N TYR A 11 12.25 1.73 12.37
CA TYR A 11 10.97 1.95 13.06
C TYR A 11 9.90 2.56 12.15
N GLY A 12 10.28 3.26 11.08
CA GLY A 12 9.34 3.80 10.09
C GLY A 12 8.72 2.74 9.17
N ASN A 13 9.18 1.48 9.26
CA ASN A 13 8.68 0.36 8.46
C ASN A 13 7.99 -0.73 9.31
N ILE A 14 7.64 -0.43 10.56
CA ILE A 14 6.85 -1.33 11.40
C ILE A 14 5.38 -1.22 10.98
N PRO A 15 4.72 -2.32 10.59
CA PRO A 15 3.29 -2.29 10.27
C PRO A 15 2.45 -2.17 11.54
N GLY A 16 1.36 -1.40 11.44
CA GLY A 16 0.26 -1.40 12.40
C GLY A 16 -0.90 -2.21 11.85
N CYS A 17 -1.47 -3.10 12.66
CA CYS A 17 -2.63 -3.93 12.32
C CYS A 17 -3.69 -3.81 13.42
N THR A 18 -4.92 -3.54 13.03
CA THR A 18 -6.10 -3.55 13.93
C THR A 18 -7.11 -4.57 13.38
N TYR A 19 -7.35 -5.61 14.16
CA TYR A 19 -8.18 -6.76 13.78
C TYR A 19 -9.66 -6.54 14.09
N THR A 20 -10.19 -5.39 13.66
CA THR A 20 -11.63 -5.09 13.65
C THR A 20 -12.30 -5.71 12.42
N ASN A 21 -13.63 -5.55 12.31
CA ASN A 21 -14.36 -5.89 11.09
C ASN A 21 -15.04 -4.63 10.50
N PRO A 22 -14.58 -4.10 9.34
CA PRO A 22 -13.43 -4.55 8.55
C PRO A 22 -12.08 -4.30 9.27
N GLU A 23 -11.04 -5.01 8.83
CA GLU A 23 -9.69 -4.86 9.35
C GLU A 23 -9.06 -3.55 8.89
N ILE A 24 -8.04 -3.08 9.61
CA ILE A 24 -7.24 -1.90 9.24
C ILE A 24 -5.77 -2.28 9.33
N SER A 25 -4.99 -1.91 8.31
CA SER A 25 -3.54 -2.05 8.32
C SER A 25 -2.84 -0.83 7.73
N SER A 26 -1.62 -0.56 8.21
CA SER A 26 -0.82 0.57 7.72
C SER A 26 0.67 0.35 7.92
N VAL A 27 1.49 0.95 7.07
CA VAL A 27 2.95 1.08 7.24
C VAL A 27 3.42 2.41 6.66
N GLY A 28 4.44 3.01 7.26
CA GLY A 28 5.04 4.26 6.78
C GLY A 28 4.28 5.53 7.18
N LEU A 29 4.42 6.57 6.36
CA LEU A 29 3.89 7.91 6.67
C LEU A 29 2.41 8.03 6.30
N THR A 30 1.67 8.79 7.10
CA THR A 30 0.36 9.32 6.69
C THR A 30 0.57 10.52 5.77
N GLU A 31 -0.46 10.96 5.03
CA GLU A 31 -0.34 12.15 4.18
C GLU A 31 0.08 13.40 4.98
N ALA A 32 -0.51 13.61 6.15
CA ALA A 32 -0.19 14.74 7.01
C ALA A 32 1.29 14.70 7.43
N LYS A 33 1.77 13.54 7.90
CA LYS A 33 3.17 13.35 8.29
C LYS A 33 4.15 13.47 7.12
N ALA A 34 3.76 13.03 5.92
CA ALA A 34 4.57 13.18 4.72
C ALA A 34 4.71 14.67 4.35
N LYS A 35 3.61 15.43 4.38
CA LYS A 35 3.64 16.88 4.16
C LYS A 35 4.42 17.63 5.24
N GLU A 36 4.25 17.27 6.51
CA GLU A 36 5.02 17.83 7.63
C GLU A 36 6.52 17.55 7.51
N ALA A 37 6.89 16.39 6.97
CA ALA A 37 8.28 16.03 6.70
C ALA A 37 8.85 16.71 5.43
N GLY A 38 8.05 17.53 4.73
CA GLY A 38 8.49 18.32 3.57
C GLY A 38 8.41 17.60 2.22
N TYR A 39 7.74 16.44 2.14
CA TYR A 39 7.51 15.77 0.87
C TYR A 39 6.41 16.46 0.06
N GLU A 40 6.65 16.64 -1.23
CA GLU A 40 5.57 16.71 -2.21
C GLU A 40 5.07 15.28 -2.45
N ILE A 41 3.76 15.06 -2.46
CA ILE A 41 3.21 13.70 -2.49
C ILE A 41 2.26 13.47 -3.67
N LYS A 42 2.29 12.24 -4.19
CA LYS A 42 1.22 11.65 -5.00
C LYS A 42 0.45 10.67 -4.15
N VAL A 43 -0.87 10.73 -4.23
CA VAL A 43 -1.76 9.87 -3.43
C VAL A 43 -2.69 9.15 -4.38
N GLY A 44 -2.75 7.83 -4.26
CA GLY A 44 -3.70 7.01 -4.99
C GLY A 44 -4.56 6.22 -4.03
N LYS A 45 -5.84 6.08 -4.38
CA LYS A 45 -6.83 5.40 -3.56
C LYS A 45 -7.75 4.57 -4.44
N PHE A 46 -7.89 3.29 -4.13
CA PHE A 46 -8.79 2.39 -4.83
C PHE A 46 -9.83 1.80 -3.87
N PRO A 47 -11.14 1.99 -4.12
CA PRO A 47 -12.19 1.47 -3.26
C PRO A 47 -12.47 -0.02 -3.54
N TYR A 48 -12.66 -0.82 -2.49
CA TYR A 48 -13.01 -2.24 -2.68
C TYR A 48 -14.38 -2.44 -3.35
N SER A 49 -15.25 -1.43 -3.35
CA SER A 49 -16.50 -1.46 -4.12
C SER A 49 -16.29 -1.65 -5.63
N ALA A 50 -15.13 -1.26 -6.17
CA ALA A 50 -14.77 -1.43 -7.57
C ALA A 50 -13.98 -2.73 -7.84
N SER A 51 -13.56 -3.47 -6.80
CA SER A 51 -12.84 -4.74 -6.97
C SER A 51 -13.79 -5.88 -7.31
N GLY A 52 -13.56 -6.56 -8.45
CA GLY A 52 -14.32 -7.76 -8.82
C GLY A 52 -14.24 -8.87 -7.77
N LYS A 53 -13.05 -9.08 -7.17
CA LYS A 53 -12.87 -10.06 -6.09
C LYS A 53 -13.64 -9.69 -4.83
N ALA A 54 -13.56 -8.43 -4.39
CA ALA A 54 -14.29 -7.95 -3.22
C ALA A 54 -15.80 -8.09 -3.41
N ASN A 55 -16.28 -7.79 -4.63
CA ASN A 55 -17.67 -8.00 -5.02
C ASN A 55 -18.08 -9.47 -4.91
N ALA A 56 -17.29 -10.39 -5.48
CA ALA A 56 -17.56 -11.82 -5.43
C ALA A 56 -17.49 -12.42 -4.01
N ALA A 57 -16.66 -11.85 -3.14
CA ALA A 57 -16.49 -12.29 -1.76
C ALA A 57 -17.51 -11.66 -0.78
N GLY A 58 -18.30 -10.67 -1.21
CA GLY A 58 -19.23 -9.96 -0.33
C GLY A 58 -18.57 -8.97 0.63
N HIS A 59 -17.31 -8.57 0.38
CA HIS A 59 -16.52 -7.70 1.25
C HIS A 59 -16.11 -6.41 0.53
N LYS A 60 -17.09 -5.57 0.20
CA LYS A 60 -16.91 -4.37 -0.64
C LYS A 60 -16.48 -3.11 0.13
N ASP A 61 -16.53 -3.17 1.46
CA ASP A 61 -16.25 -2.02 2.30
C ASP A 61 -14.75 -1.73 2.37
N GLY A 62 -14.42 -0.44 2.37
CA GLY A 62 -13.05 0.04 2.55
C GLY A 62 -12.29 0.30 1.24
N PHE A 63 -10.97 0.39 1.35
CA PHE A 63 -10.08 0.83 0.28
C PHE A 63 -8.61 0.51 0.57
N VAL A 64 -7.80 0.56 -0.48
CA VAL A 64 -6.34 0.69 -0.40
C VAL A 64 -5.96 2.14 -0.73
N LYS A 65 -5.03 2.71 0.04
CA LYS A 65 -4.49 4.05 -0.17
C LYS A 65 -2.97 4.01 -0.07
N LEU A 66 -2.31 4.50 -1.12
CA LEU A 66 -0.87 4.58 -1.23
C LEU A 66 -0.42 6.04 -1.33
N ILE A 67 0.73 6.33 -0.72
CA ILE A 67 1.34 7.65 -0.68
C ILE A 67 2.75 7.51 -1.21
N PHE A 68 3.06 8.24 -2.28
CA PHE A 68 4.36 8.26 -2.93
C PHE A 68 4.99 9.64 -2.84
N ASP A 69 6.31 9.71 -2.79
CA ASP A 69 7.04 10.96 -3.03
C ASP A 69 6.84 11.39 -4.49
N ALA A 70 6.47 12.65 -4.73
CA ALA A 70 6.29 13.17 -6.08
C ALA A 70 7.61 13.35 -6.83
N LYS A 71 8.73 13.52 -6.12
CA LYS A 71 10.03 13.80 -6.74
C LYS A 71 10.71 12.54 -7.24
N TYR A 72 10.83 11.50 -6.40
CA TYR A 72 11.52 10.26 -6.72
C TYR A 72 10.58 9.06 -6.92
N GLY A 73 9.30 9.18 -6.56
CA GLY A 73 8.30 8.14 -6.78
C GLY A 73 8.28 7.04 -5.71
N GLU A 74 9.14 7.10 -4.70
CA GLU A 74 9.25 6.07 -3.65
C GLU A 74 7.96 5.95 -2.81
N LEU A 75 7.66 4.74 -2.35
CA LEU A 75 6.52 4.49 -1.45
C LEU A 75 6.80 5.05 -0.04
N LEU A 76 6.10 6.12 0.32
CA LEU A 76 6.20 6.74 1.65
C LEU A 76 5.30 6.05 2.68
N GLY A 77 4.11 5.60 2.26
CA GLY A 77 3.20 4.87 3.15
C GLY A 77 2.06 4.16 2.43
N ALA A 78 1.56 3.10 3.06
CA ALA A 78 0.43 2.31 2.60
C ALA A 78 -0.58 2.16 3.74
N HIS A 79 -1.86 2.39 3.45
CA HIS A 79 -2.95 2.41 4.41
C HIS A 79 -4.14 1.69 3.81
N MET A 80 -4.67 0.69 4.51
CA MET A 80 -5.70 -0.19 4.01
C MET A 80 -6.79 -0.42 5.05
N ILE A 81 -8.02 -0.50 4.58
CA ILE A 81 -9.19 -0.94 5.35
C ILE A 81 -10.01 -1.89 4.48
N GLY A 82 -10.32 -3.09 4.97
CA GLY A 82 -11.03 -4.11 4.19
C GLY A 82 -10.85 -5.52 4.76
N SER A 83 -11.31 -6.55 4.03
CA SER A 83 -11.10 -7.95 4.43
C SER A 83 -9.64 -8.37 4.20
N ASN A 84 -9.02 -9.01 5.19
CA ASN A 84 -7.67 -9.59 5.11
C ASN A 84 -6.53 -8.58 4.82
N VAL A 85 -6.76 -7.29 5.04
CA VAL A 85 -5.73 -6.27 4.80
C VAL A 85 -4.56 -6.36 5.78
N THR A 86 -4.73 -7.00 6.95
CA THR A 86 -3.61 -7.26 7.87
C THR A 86 -2.64 -8.32 7.35
N GLU A 87 -3.08 -9.22 6.47
CA GLU A 87 -2.19 -10.16 5.77
C GLU A 87 -1.50 -9.48 4.58
N MET A 88 -2.24 -8.64 3.85
CA MET A 88 -1.73 -7.92 2.67
C MET A 88 -0.62 -6.90 3.01
N ILE A 89 -0.62 -6.32 4.21
CA ILE A 89 0.35 -5.27 4.59
C ILE A 89 1.81 -5.76 4.55
N ALA A 90 2.05 -7.07 4.68
CA ALA A 90 3.38 -7.65 4.58
C ALA A 90 4.06 -7.35 3.23
N GLU A 91 3.29 -7.36 2.14
CA GLU A 91 3.76 -6.96 0.81
C GLU A 91 4.29 -5.52 0.83
N MET A 92 3.54 -4.61 1.46
CA MET A 92 3.90 -3.19 1.50
C MET A 92 5.08 -2.89 2.42
N VAL A 93 5.27 -3.67 3.48
CA VAL A 93 6.47 -3.61 4.33
C VAL A 93 7.71 -3.99 3.51
N VAL A 94 7.64 -5.05 2.70
CA VAL A 94 8.74 -5.48 1.82
C VAL A 94 8.98 -4.44 0.73
N ALA A 95 7.92 -3.99 0.06
CA ALA A 95 8.03 -3.03 -1.04
C ALA A 95 8.63 -1.69 -0.57
N LYS A 96 8.20 -1.17 0.60
CA LYS A 96 8.80 0.02 1.21
C LYS A 96 10.25 -0.21 1.64
N LYS A 97 10.59 -1.39 2.16
CA LYS A 97 11.98 -1.74 2.53
C LYS A 97 12.92 -1.73 1.31
N LEU A 98 12.39 -2.06 0.14
CA LEU A 98 13.09 -2.06 -1.14
C LEU A 98 12.95 -0.75 -1.91
N GLU A 99 12.37 0.29 -1.28
CA GLU A 99 12.21 1.62 -1.87
C GLU A 99 11.46 1.59 -3.21
N ILE A 100 10.47 0.70 -3.33
CA ILE A 100 9.69 0.55 -4.57
C ILE A 100 9.13 1.91 -5.01
N THR A 101 9.17 2.15 -6.32
CA THR A 101 8.50 3.29 -6.93
C THR A 101 7.05 2.94 -7.28
N GLY A 102 6.18 3.94 -7.33
CA GLY A 102 4.80 3.72 -7.78
C GLY A 102 4.70 3.15 -9.20
N HIS A 103 5.65 3.48 -10.09
CA HIS A 103 5.72 2.93 -11.44
C HIS A 103 6.12 1.45 -11.47
N GLU A 104 7.00 1.01 -10.57
CA GLU A 104 7.33 -0.42 -10.45
C GLU A 104 6.14 -1.20 -9.88
N LEU A 105 5.46 -0.64 -8.89
CA LEU A 105 4.30 -1.27 -8.27
C LEU A 105 3.11 -1.39 -9.25
N LEU A 106 2.80 -0.34 -10.02
CA LEU A 106 1.71 -0.39 -11.02
C LEU A 106 2.02 -1.34 -12.20
N LYS A 107 3.30 -1.55 -12.54
CA LYS A 107 3.73 -2.47 -13.60
C LYS A 107 3.95 -3.90 -13.13
N THR A 108 3.79 -4.16 -11.83
CA THR A 108 3.93 -5.50 -11.26
C THR A 108 2.64 -6.29 -11.49
N ILE A 109 2.78 -7.50 -12.02
CA ILE A 109 1.64 -8.39 -12.27
C ILE A 109 1.08 -8.85 -10.93
N HIS A 110 -0.17 -8.47 -10.66
CA HIS A 110 -0.94 -8.98 -9.54
C HIS A 110 -1.84 -10.14 -10.02
N PRO A 111 -2.02 -11.18 -9.19
CA PRO A 111 -2.90 -12.30 -9.54
C PRO A 111 -4.36 -11.85 -9.65
N HIS A 112 -5.09 -12.39 -10.63
CA HIS A 112 -6.50 -12.09 -10.88
C HIS A 112 -7.39 -13.34 -10.71
N PRO A 113 -8.57 -13.26 -10.07
CA PRO A 113 -9.08 -12.13 -9.28
C PRO A 113 -8.60 -12.20 -7.82
N THR A 114 -8.05 -11.12 -7.27
CA THR A 114 -7.61 -11.04 -5.86
C THR A 114 -7.91 -9.68 -5.21
N MET A 115 -7.85 -9.64 -3.87
CA MET A 115 -7.95 -8.37 -3.14
C MET A 115 -6.71 -7.50 -3.37
N SER A 116 -5.54 -8.11 -3.60
CA SER A 116 -4.27 -7.39 -3.81
C SER A 116 -4.22 -6.61 -5.11
N GLU A 117 -5.09 -6.88 -6.09
CA GLU A 117 -5.24 -5.99 -7.27
C GLU A 117 -5.55 -4.54 -6.86
N ALA A 118 -6.19 -4.32 -5.72
CA ALA A 118 -6.44 -2.97 -5.20
C ALA A 118 -5.15 -2.19 -4.86
N ILE A 119 -4.02 -2.87 -4.60
CA ILE A 119 -2.71 -2.24 -4.42
C ILE A 119 -2.19 -1.69 -5.75
N MET A 120 -2.23 -2.51 -6.80
CA MET A 120 -1.87 -2.09 -8.16
C MET A 120 -2.74 -0.92 -8.64
N GLU A 121 -4.06 -1.01 -8.47
CA GLU A 121 -4.99 0.04 -8.89
C GLU A 121 -4.84 1.32 -8.05
N ALA A 122 -4.54 1.21 -6.75
CA ALA A 122 -4.21 2.38 -5.94
C ALA A 122 -2.89 3.01 -6.36
N ALA A 123 -1.91 2.23 -6.81
CA ALA A 123 -0.68 2.77 -7.41
C ALA A 123 -1.02 3.49 -8.72
N ALA A 124 -1.76 2.85 -9.63
CA ALA A 124 -2.18 3.43 -10.90
C ALA A 124 -2.98 4.73 -10.71
N ALA A 125 -3.86 4.80 -9.71
CA ALA A 125 -4.61 6.01 -9.36
C ALA A 125 -3.72 7.19 -8.92
N ALA A 126 -2.55 6.94 -8.33
CA ALA A 126 -1.61 8.01 -7.96
C ALA A 126 -0.91 8.65 -9.19
N TYR A 127 -0.96 7.97 -10.35
CA TYR A 127 -0.32 8.36 -11.60
C TYR A 127 -1.31 8.56 -12.75
N ASP A 128 -2.62 8.64 -12.44
CA ASP A 128 -3.68 8.84 -13.44
C ASP A 128 -3.77 7.71 -14.51
N GLU A 129 -3.35 6.50 -14.15
CA GLU A 129 -3.36 5.30 -15.01
C GLU A 129 -4.40 4.24 -14.57
N VAL A 130 -5.26 4.57 -13.61
CA VAL A 130 -6.28 3.63 -13.09
C VAL A 130 -7.31 3.27 -14.16
N ILE A 131 -7.69 1.99 -14.23
CA ILE A 131 -8.58 1.48 -15.28
C ILE A 131 -9.92 0.96 -14.75
N HIS A 132 -10.04 0.72 -13.43
CA HIS A 132 -11.24 0.15 -12.81
C HIS A 132 -11.88 1.06 -11.76
N ILE A 133 -12.04 2.36 -12.05
CA ILE A 133 -12.75 3.31 -11.16
C ILE A 133 -13.92 4.00 -11.85
#